data_AF-A0A424W5B9-F1
#
_entry.id   AF-A0A424W5B9-F1
#
_cell.length_a   1.000
_cell.length_b   1.000
_cell.length_c   1.000
_cell.angle_alpha   90.00
_cell.angle_beta   90.00
_cell.angle_gamma   90.00
#
_symmetry.space_group_name_H-M   'P 1'
#
loop_
_entity.id
_entity.type
_entity.pdbx_description
1 polymer ?
#
loop_
_entity_poly.entity_id
_entity_poly.type
_entity_poly.pdbx_seq_one_letter_code
_entity_poly.pdbx_strand_id
1 'polypeptide(L)'
;MRKRYIQDPVTLKLIPAEEYEGPRVTGPMVIGDIQPYQSMATGEMIMGRRQHREHLKQHRLVEIGNERPVQRSAGPDPTIRRDLIDAVRRYS
;
A
#
# COMPACT_ATOMS: atom_id res chain seq x y z
N MET A 1 26.50 15.79 7.94
CA MET A 1 25.86 14.61 7.32
C MET A 1 24.99 13.94 8.37
N ARG A 2 23.70 13.65 8.11
CA ARG A 2 22.80 13.01 9.10
C ARG A 2 23.12 11.51 9.16
N LYS A 3 23.44 10.99 10.35
CA LYS A 3 23.57 9.54 10.59
C LYS A 3 22.18 8.92 10.61
N ARG A 4 21.99 7.82 9.88
CA ARG A 4 20.75 7.04 9.83
C ARG A 4 20.94 5.77 10.65
N TYR A 5 19.94 5.43 11.44
CA TYR A 5 19.91 4.21 12.25
C TYR A 5 18.71 3.37 11.82
N ILE A 6 18.86 2.05 11.88
CA ILE A 6 17.81 1.06 11.65
C ILE A 6 17.61 0.30 12.96
N GLN A 7 16.36 0.09 13.36
CA GLN A 7 16.06 -0.76 14.51
C GLN A 7 16.11 -2.22 14.06
N ASP A 8 16.93 -3.03 14.72
CA ASP A 8 16.99 -4.46 14.50
C ASP A 8 15.67 -5.12 14.95
N PRO A 9 14.99 -5.91 14.09
CA PRO A 9 13.67 -6.45 14.41
C PRO A 9 13.70 -7.57 15.47
N VAL A 10 14.87 -8.13 15.79
CA VAL A 10 15.04 -9.23 16.75
C VAL A 10 15.54 -8.70 18.08
N THR A 11 16.60 -7.89 18.07
CA THR A 11 17.25 -7.37 19.27
C THR A 11 16.71 -6.02 19.73
N LEU A 12 15.92 -5.34 18.88
CA LEU A 12 15.33 -4.00 19.08
C LEU A 12 16.34 -2.87 19.29
N LYS A 13 17.64 -3.14 19.08
CA LYS A 13 18.72 -2.16 19.16
C LYS A 13 18.76 -1.28 17.92
N LEU A 14 19.29 -0.07 18.08
CA LEU A 14 19.54 0.84 16.98
C LEU A 14 20.94 0.56 16.40
N ILE A 15 20.99 0.10 15.16
CA ILE A 15 22.22 -0.20 14.43
C ILE A 15 22.43 0.91 13.39
N PRO A 16 23.65 1.46 13.24
CA PRO A 16 23.96 2.35 12.13
C PRO A 16 23.55 1.72 10.80
N ALA A 17 22.87 2.47 9.93
CA ALA A 17 22.31 1.91 8.70
C ALA A 17 23.38 1.32 7.75
N GLU A 18 24.63 1.73 7.90
CA GLU A 18 25.79 1.21 7.17
C GLU A 18 26.23 -0.18 7.65
N GLU A 19 25.90 -0.53 8.90
CA GLU A 19 26.30 -1.78 9.58
C GLU A 19 25.14 -2.79 9.65
N TYR A 20 23.92 -2.39 9.25
CA TYR A 20 22.75 -3.25 9.34
C TYR A 20 22.76 -4.32 8.25
N GLU A 21 22.97 -5.58 8.64
CA GLU A 21 22.72 -6.74 7.79
C GLU A 21 21.34 -7.34 8.08
N GLY A 22 20.38 -7.06 7.20
CA GLY A 22 19.04 -7.62 7.30
C GLY A 22 19.01 -9.14 7.04
N PRO A 23 18.00 -9.86 7.57
CA PRO A 23 17.84 -11.28 7.29
C PRO A 23 17.75 -11.54 5.79
N ARG A 24 18.65 -12.37 5.26
CA ARG A 24 18.62 -12.83 3.88
C ARG A 24 17.53 -13.89 3.74
N VAL A 25 16.32 -13.48 3.36
CA VAL A 25 15.21 -14.42 3.15
C VAL A 25 15.43 -15.14 1.82
N THR A 26 16.07 -16.30 1.86
CA THR A 26 16.22 -17.20 0.70
C THR A 26 15.01 -18.13 0.62
N GLY A 27 13.91 -17.65 0.02
CA GLY A 27 12.70 -18.45 -0.19
C GLY A 27 11.47 -17.60 -0.55
N PRO A 28 10.41 -18.20 -1.12
CA PRO A 28 9.15 -17.50 -1.36
C PRO A 28 8.52 -17.08 -0.03
N MET A 29 8.07 -15.83 0.06
CA MET A 29 7.30 -15.34 1.19
C MET A 29 5.90 -15.98 1.16
N VAL A 30 5.57 -16.78 2.17
CA VAL A 30 4.24 -17.38 2.34
C VAL A 30 3.49 -16.58 3.41
N ILE A 31 2.43 -15.89 3.00
CA ILE A 31 1.55 -15.14 3.90
C ILE A 31 0.29 -15.99 4.15
N GLY A 32 0.00 -16.28 5.42
CA GLY A 32 -1.16 -17.06 5.83
C GLY A 32 -2.51 -16.40 5.52
N ASP A 33 -3.60 -17.15 5.73
CA ASP A 33 -4.93 -16.56 5.68
C ASP A 33 -5.17 -15.59 6.87
N ILE A 34 -6.29 -14.87 6.85
CA ILE A 34 -6.69 -14.09 8.04
C ILE A 34 -6.92 -15.03 9.23
N GLN A 35 -6.58 -14.56 10.42
CA GLN A 35 -6.89 -15.29 11.63
C GLN A 35 -8.41 -15.33 11.85
N PRO A 36 -8.96 -16.45 12.35
CA PRO A 36 -10.38 -16.51 12.67
C PRO A 36 -10.78 -15.44 13.68
N TYR A 37 -11.90 -14.78 13.44
CA TYR A 37 -12.39 -13.73 14.33
C TYR A 37 -13.92 -13.69 14.37
N GLN A 38 -14.47 -13.08 15.41
CA GLN A 38 -15.91 -12.86 15.53
C GLN A 38 -16.31 -11.53 14.90
N SER A 39 -17.30 -11.53 14.00
CA SER A 39 -17.84 -10.31 13.42
C SER A 39 -18.48 -9.44 14.50
N MET A 40 -18.03 -8.21 14.64
CA MET A 40 -18.59 -7.25 15.58
C MET A 40 -20.01 -6.81 15.20
N ALA A 41 -20.40 -6.95 13.94
CA ALA A 41 -21.71 -6.54 13.44
C ALA A 41 -22.80 -7.60 13.70
N THR A 42 -22.44 -8.89 13.68
CA THR A 42 -23.42 -9.99 13.74
C THR A 42 -23.11 -11.07 14.76
N GLY A 43 -21.89 -11.13 15.29
CA GLY A 43 -21.43 -12.19 16.20
C GLY A 43 -20.99 -13.48 15.51
N GLU A 44 -21.01 -13.57 14.17
CA GLU A 44 -20.59 -14.76 13.43
C GLU A 44 -19.08 -14.99 13.47
N MET A 45 -18.64 -16.25 13.52
CA MET A 45 -17.23 -16.60 13.37
C MET A 45 -16.81 -16.64 11.90
N ILE A 46 -15.82 -15.82 11.55
CA ILE A 46 -15.23 -15.72 10.22
C ILE A 46 -13.87 -16.43 10.24
N MET A 47 -13.74 -17.50 9.46
CA MET A 47 -12.60 -18.41 9.47
C MET A 47 -11.55 -18.13 8.39
N GLY A 48 -11.85 -17.24 7.43
CA GLY A 48 -10.97 -16.98 6.29
C GLY A 48 -11.47 -15.87 5.37
N ARG A 49 -10.63 -15.45 4.40
CA ARG A 49 -10.91 -14.27 3.55
C ARG A 49 -12.11 -14.43 2.65
N ARG A 50 -12.39 -15.64 2.17
CA ARG A 50 -13.57 -15.89 1.32
C ARG A 50 -14.85 -15.62 2.10
N GLN A 51 -14.97 -16.22 3.29
CA GLN A 51 -16.12 -16.04 4.16
C GLN A 51 -16.27 -14.58 4.58
N HIS A 52 -15.16 -13.89 4.90
CA HIS A 52 -15.17 -12.45 5.19
C HIS A 52 -15.83 -11.62 4.07
N ARG A 53 -15.43 -11.82 2.80
CA ARG A 53 -16.02 -11.08 1.66
C ARG A 53 -17.50 -11.38 1.45
N GLU A 54 -17.89 -12.64 1.59
CA GLU A 54 -19.30 -13.05 1.47
C GLU A 54 -20.14 -12.43 2.60
N HIS A 55 -19.64 -12.45 3.83
CA HIS A 55 -20.26 -11.81 4.99
C HIS A 55 -20.44 -10.29 4.79
N LEU A 56 -19.40 -9.56 4.40
CA LEU A 56 -19.51 -8.12 4.13
C LEU A 56 -20.59 -7.81 3.09
N LYS A 57 -20.64 -8.59 2.00
CA LYS A 57 -21.64 -8.42 0.93
C LYS A 57 -23.07 -8.71 1.43
N GLN A 58 -23.27 -9.79 2.18
CA GLN A 58 -24.58 -10.20 2.68
C GLN A 58 -25.16 -9.18 3.67
N HIS A 59 -24.32 -8.61 4.54
CA HIS A 59 -24.75 -7.67 5.57
C HIS A 59 -24.63 -6.20 5.16
N ARG A 60 -24.26 -5.91 3.90
CA ARG A 60 -24.04 -4.56 3.36
C ARG A 60 -23.02 -3.76 4.19
N LEU A 61 -21.96 -4.43 4.62
CA LEU A 61 -20.85 -3.85 5.37
C LEU A 61 -19.71 -3.48 4.41
N VAL A 62 -18.95 -2.45 4.77
CA VAL A 62 -17.76 -1.99 4.03
C VAL A 62 -16.54 -2.02 4.95
N GLU A 63 -15.39 -2.37 4.40
CA GLU A 63 -14.11 -2.34 5.11
C GLU A 63 -13.55 -0.92 5.11
N ILE A 64 -13.27 -0.37 6.30
CA ILE A 64 -12.66 0.95 6.49
C ILE A 64 -11.13 0.77 6.57
N GLY A 65 -10.36 1.68 5.96
CA GLY A 65 -8.90 1.64 5.95
C GLY A 65 -8.31 1.01 4.68
N ASN A 66 -9.15 0.58 3.74
CA ASN A 66 -8.75 0.07 2.42
C ASN A 66 -9.00 1.11 1.30
N GLU A 67 -9.27 2.37 1.67
CA GLU A 67 -9.46 3.45 0.73
C GLU A 67 -8.16 3.71 -0.02
N ARG A 68 -8.20 3.66 -1.35
CA ARG A 68 -7.04 4.05 -2.15
C ARG A 68 -6.86 5.56 -2.03
N PRO A 69 -5.65 6.06 -1.73
CA PRO A 69 -5.40 7.49 -1.86
C PRO A 69 -5.73 7.89 -3.29
N VAL A 70 -6.53 8.94 -3.46
CA VAL A 70 -6.83 9.49 -4.78
C VAL A 70 -5.50 9.85 -5.42
N GLN A 71 -5.10 9.09 -6.44
CA GLN A 71 -3.90 9.43 -7.21
C GLN A 71 -4.18 10.79 -7.84
N ARG A 72 -3.41 11.80 -7.45
CA ARG A 72 -3.39 13.05 -8.19
C ARG A 72 -2.93 12.68 -9.59
N SER A 73 -3.77 12.93 -10.60
CA SER A 73 -3.35 12.82 -11.99
C SER A 73 -2.09 13.67 -12.15
N ALA A 74 -1.12 13.17 -12.93
CA ALA A 74 0.00 13.99 -13.34
C ALA A 74 -0.58 15.29 -13.91
N GLY A 75 -0.04 16.43 -13.46
CA GLY A 75 -0.44 17.72 -13.99
C GLY A 75 -0.31 17.75 -15.52
N PRO A 76 -0.97 18.70 -16.20
CA PRO A 76 -0.84 18.83 -17.65
C PRO A 76 0.64 18.89 -18.05
N ASP A 77 0.96 18.26 -19.18
CA ASP A 77 2.33 18.25 -19.72
C ASP A 77 2.86 19.70 -19.80
N PRO A 78 4.03 19.99 -19.20
CA PRO A 78 4.60 21.34 -19.18
C PRO A 78 4.84 21.91 -20.59
N THR A 79 4.89 21.09 -21.64
CA THR A 79 5.12 21.55 -23.02
C THR A 79 3.85 21.97 -23.75
N ILE A 80 2.65 21.66 -23.23
CA ILE A 80 1.38 21.93 -23.92
C ILE A 80 1.27 23.37 -24.44
N ARG A 81 1.71 24.34 -23.62
CA ARG A 81 1.70 25.76 -24.01
C ARG A 81 2.62 26.03 -25.20
N ARG A 82 3.81 25.45 -25.20
CA ARG A 82 4.79 25.59 -26.28
C ARG A 82 4.29 24.90 -27.56
N ASP A 83 3.77 23.69 -27.43
CA ASP A 83 3.31 22.89 -28.56
C ASP A 83 2.12 23.56 -29.27
N LEU A 84 1.22 24.20 -28.51
CA LEU A 84 0.15 25.02 -29.07
C LEU A 84 0.69 26.23 -29.86
N ILE A 85 1.69 26.94 -29.32
CA ILE A 85 2.29 28.10 -29.99
C ILE A 85 2.98 27.67 -31.30
N ASP A 86 3.73 26.57 -31.27
CA ASP A 86 4.44 26.06 -32.44
C ASP A 86 3.47 25.52 -33.51
N ALA A 87 2.35 24.90 -33.09
CA ALA A 87 1.29 24.47 -34.00
C ALA A 87 0.64 25.67 -34.72
N VAL A 88 0.25 26.72 -33.98
CA VAL A 88 -0.33 27.94 -34.58
C VAL A 88 0.62 28.56 -35.60
N ARG A 89 1.92 28.64 -35.28
CA ARG A 89 2.95 29.17 -36.18
C ARG A 89 3.17 28.33 -37.44
N ARG A 90 2.95 27.01 -37.38
CA ARG A 90 3.11 26.11 -38.56
C ARG A 90 1.95 26.22 -39.55
N TYR A 91 0.78 26.64 -39.10
CA TYR A 91 -0.45 26.69 -39.91
C TYR A 91 -0.97 28.13 -40.13
N SER A 92 -0.16 29.14 -39.82
CA SER A 92 -0.38 30.56 -40.18
C SER A 92 0.55 30.94 -41.33
#